data_AF-A0A7C5AHV2-F1
#
_entry.id   AF-A0A7C5AHV2-F1
#
_cell.length_a   1.000
_cell.length_b   1.000
_cell.length_c   1.000
_cell.angle_alpha   90.00
_cell.angle_beta   90.00
_cell.angle_gamma   90.00
#
_symmetry.space_group_name_H-M   'P 1'
#
loop_
_entity.id
_entity.type
_entity.pdbx_description
1 polymer ?
#
loop_
_entity_poly.entity_id
_entity_poly.type
_entity_poly.pdbx_seq_one_letter_code
_entity_poly.pdbx_strand_id
1 'polypeptide(L)'
;MKRLTSCVLVLYPIVLLATAQAEKDHEQPELLLDIDLLDGSRVIGIPSIESVQVRTSYAKLNIALRNILTIKITEDRGNWAIDLRNGDMMKGAMAIEPINLKTSFGMVMICPHDIKEMRVSMPGSQLMEVPRAGLVLHYSFDKNDGAKVSDVSGRGHDGVVRGATWQEGGRRCGEYRFDGVNDCIS
;
A
#
# COMPACT_ATOMS: atom_id res chain seq x y z
N MET A 1 5.32 43.64 78.18
CA MET A 1 4.06 43.52 77.41
C MET A 1 4.02 44.57 76.32
N LYS A 2 4.30 44.19 75.07
CA LYS A 2 3.98 44.94 73.84
C LYS A 2 4.11 43.93 72.69
N ARG A 3 2.98 43.59 72.08
CA ARG A 3 2.88 42.65 70.97
C ARG A 3 3.36 43.37 69.70
N LEU A 4 4.32 42.78 69.01
CA LEU A 4 4.79 43.26 67.71
C LEU A 4 4.20 42.40 66.60
N THR A 5 3.65 43.14 65.65
CA THR A 5 2.76 42.80 64.56
C THR A 5 3.42 41.85 63.54
N SER A 6 2.66 40.82 63.16
CA SER A 6 3.02 39.82 62.15
C SER A 6 3.01 40.43 60.74
N CYS A 7 4.12 40.28 60.02
CA CYS A 7 4.25 40.61 58.60
C CYS A 7 4.07 39.30 57.82
N VAL A 8 2.85 39.04 57.30
CA VAL A 8 2.57 37.86 56.47
C VAL A 8 2.84 38.24 55.01
N LEU A 9 3.89 37.65 54.47
CA LEU A 9 4.31 37.74 53.07
C LEU A 9 3.32 36.91 52.22
N VAL A 10 2.47 37.58 51.43
CA VAL A 10 1.54 36.94 50.50
C VAL A 10 2.31 36.58 49.22
N LEU A 11 2.65 35.30 49.07
CA LEU A 11 3.19 34.73 47.84
C LEU A 11 2.06 34.54 46.82
N TYR A 12 2.09 35.35 45.76
CA TYR A 12 1.23 35.19 44.58
C TYR A 12 1.59 33.91 43.81
N PRO A 13 0.63 33.10 43.33
CA PRO A 13 0.93 32.03 42.40
C PRO A 13 1.22 32.64 41.02
N ILE A 14 2.39 32.31 40.49
CA ILE A 14 2.82 32.57 39.12
C ILE A 14 1.89 31.79 38.18
N VAL A 15 1.03 32.49 37.45
CA VAL A 15 0.26 31.91 36.35
C VAL A 15 1.25 31.68 35.20
N LEU A 16 1.72 30.45 35.07
CA LEU A 16 2.50 29.99 33.93
C LEU A 16 1.53 29.89 32.72
N LEU A 17 1.51 30.91 31.86
CA LEU A 17 0.91 30.80 30.53
C LEU A 17 1.72 29.76 29.75
N ALA A 18 1.22 28.52 29.72
CA ALA A 18 1.66 27.54 28.75
C ALA A 18 1.23 28.03 27.37
N THR A 19 2.16 28.58 26.60
CA THR A 19 1.96 28.78 25.16
C THR A 19 1.77 27.39 24.56
N ALA A 20 0.54 27.11 24.11
CA ALA A 20 0.19 25.88 23.42
C ALA A 20 1.18 25.66 22.27
N GLN A 21 2.00 24.63 22.41
CA GLN A 21 2.87 24.17 21.35
C GLN A 21 1.96 23.67 20.23
N ALA A 22 2.06 24.29 19.06
CA ALA A 22 1.31 23.93 17.87
C ALA A 22 1.41 22.42 17.62
N GLU A 23 0.23 21.83 17.46
CA GLU A 23 -0.03 20.45 17.11
C GLU A 23 0.84 20.05 15.91
N LYS A 24 1.74 19.09 16.12
CA LYS A 24 2.54 18.51 15.03
C LYS A 24 1.56 17.93 14.01
N ASP A 25 1.61 18.47 12.79
CA ASP A 25 1.00 17.92 11.59
C ASP A 25 1.08 16.39 11.62
N HIS A 26 -0.06 15.73 11.78
CA HIS A 26 -0.20 14.35 11.41
C HIS A 26 -0.22 14.30 9.88
N GLU A 27 0.96 14.29 9.25
CA GLU A 27 1.12 13.95 7.84
C GLU A 27 0.47 12.58 7.61
N GLN A 28 -0.76 12.58 7.11
CA GLN A 28 -1.48 11.37 6.77
C GLN A 28 -0.67 10.70 5.64
N PRO A 29 -0.29 9.41 5.79
CA PRO A 29 0.61 8.77 4.83
C PRO A 29 0.04 8.86 3.42
N GLU A 30 0.81 9.46 2.49
CA GLU A 30 0.38 9.73 1.11
C GLU A 30 0.06 8.43 0.38
N LEU A 31 -1.21 8.07 0.17
CA LEU A 31 -1.57 6.82 -0.50
C LEU A 31 -0.96 6.74 -1.92
N LEU A 32 -0.46 5.57 -2.29
CA LEU A 32 -0.08 5.24 -3.66
C LEU A 32 -1.16 4.37 -4.30
N LEU A 33 -1.53 4.71 -5.52
CA LEU A 33 -2.45 3.93 -6.34
C LEU A 33 -1.66 3.29 -7.47
N ASP A 34 -1.67 1.96 -7.51
CA ASP A 34 -1.13 1.14 -8.60
C ASP A 34 -2.29 0.65 -9.45
N ILE A 35 -2.35 1.07 -10.72
CA ILE A 35 -3.43 0.80 -11.65
C ILE A 35 -2.91 -0.03 -12.81
N ASP A 36 -3.46 -1.23 -12.98
CA ASP A 36 -3.33 -1.99 -14.22
C ASP A 36 -4.49 -1.59 -15.16
N LEU A 37 -4.15 -1.21 -16.38
CA LEU A 37 -5.09 -0.81 -17.41
C LEU A 37 -5.43 -1.99 -18.35
N LEU A 38 -6.54 -1.89 -19.07
CA LEU A 38 -7.00 -2.91 -20.01
C LEU A 38 -6.06 -3.12 -21.21
N ASP A 39 -5.29 -2.10 -21.58
CA ASP A 39 -4.26 -2.15 -22.63
C ASP A 39 -2.97 -2.86 -22.19
N GLY A 40 -2.88 -3.25 -20.91
CA GLY A 40 -1.71 -3.90 -20.31
C GLY A 40 -0.71 -2.92 -19.69
N SER A 41 -0.94 -1.61 -19.79
CA SER A 41 -0.12 -0.59 -19.14
C SER A 41 -0.32 -0.60 -17.61
N ARG A 42 0.71 -0.16 -16.88
CA ARG A 42 0.65 0.03 -15.43
C ARG A 42 1.00 1.46 -15.07
N VAL A 43 0.19 2.09 -14.24
CA VAL A 43 0.40 3.47 -13.77
C VAL A 43 0.42 3.49 -12.24
N ILE A 44 1.47 4.08 -11.67
CA ILE A 44 1.63 4.22 -10.23
C ILE A 44 1.75 5.71 -9.89
N GLY A 45 0.95 6.18 -8.94
CA GLY A 45 1.01 7.56 -8.51
C GLY A 45 0.14 7.85 -7.29
N ILE A 46 0.25 9.08 -6.79
CA ILE A 46 -0.58 9.56 -5.68
C ILE A 46 -1.92 10.02 -6.25
N PRO A 47 -3.06 9.44 -5.82
CA PRO A 47 -4.36 9.87 -6.30
C PRO A 47 -4.74 11.22 -5.71
N SER A 48 -5.38 12.08 -6.50
CA SER A 48 -5.96 13.34 -6.03
C SER A 48 -7.33 13.17 -5.35
N ILE A 49 -7.82 11.93 -5.24
CA ILE A 49 -9.08 11.58 -4.59
C ILE A 49 -8.80 10.86 -3.26
N GLU A 50 -9.65 11.06 -2.26
CA GLU A 50 -9.51 10.41 -0.95
C GLU A 50 -10.46 9.24 -0.75
N SER A 51 -11.55 9.20 -1.53
CA SER A 51 -12.62 8.23 -1.40
C SER A 51 -13.26 7.93 -2.75
N VAL A 52 -13.95 6.80 -2.81
CA VAL A 52 -14.64 6.34 -4.01
C VAL A 52 -16.07 5.97 -3.69
N GLN A 53 -16.99 6.41 -4.56
CA GLN A 53 -18.40 6.13 -4.43
C GLN A 53 -18.75 4.79 -5.10
N VAL A 54 -19.29 3.88 -4.28
CA VAL A 54 -19.67 2.54 -4.69
C VAL A 54 -21.17 2.38 -4.51
N ARG A 55 -21.87 2.11 -5.59
CA ARG A 55 -23.31 1.83 -5.59
C ARG A 55 -23.52 0.33 -5.53
N THR A 56 -24.02 -0.12 -4.39
CA THR A 56 -24.49 -1.50 -4.21
C THR A 56 -25.99 -1.58 -4.49
N SER A 57 -26.56 -2.79 -4.46
CA SER A 57 -28.01 -3.01 -4.55
C SER A 57 -28.78 -2.41 -3.36
N TYR A 58 -28.12 -2.18 -2.23
CA TYR A 58 -28.76 -1.73 -0.99
C TYR A 58 -28.52 -0.24 -0.70
N ALA A 59 -27.33 0.27 -1.01
CA ALA A 59 -26.94 1.64 -0.69
C ALA A 59 -25.84 2.19 -1.60
N LYS A 60 -25.73 3.52 -1.64
CA LYS A 60 -24.53 4.22 -2.12
C LYS A 60 -23.58 4.40 -0.94
N LEU A 61 -22.38 3.87 -1.05
CA LEU A 61 -21.35 3.97 -0.02
C LEU A 61 -20.23 4.87 -0.51
N ASN A 62 -19.72 5.74 0.37
CA ASN A 62 -18.50 6.47 0.12
C ASN A 62 -17.35 5.81 0.89
N ILE A 63 -16.43 5.15 0.19
CA ILE A 63 -15.36 4.35 0.80
C ILE A 63 -14.05 5.10 0.67
N ALA A 64 -13.42 5.44 1.80
CA ALA A 64 -12.09 6.05 1.79
C ALA A 64 -11.05 5.09 1.19
N LEU A 65 -10.20 5.58 0.27
CA LEU A 65 -9.15 4.80 -0.40
C LEU A 65 -8.25 4.10 0.62
N ARG A 66 -7.99 4.75 1.76
CA ARG A 66 -7.17 4.17 2.84
C ARG A 66 -7.72 2.84 3.36
N ASN A 67 -9.03 2.61 3.29
CA ASN A 67 -9.66 1.38 3.76
C ASN A 67 -9.69 0.30 2.67
N ILE A 68 -9.29 0.64 1.45
CA ILE A 68 -9.29 -0.27 0.30
C ILE A 68 -7.92 -0.93 0.20
N LEU A 69 -7.93 -2.21 -0.15
CA LEU A 69 -6.75 -2.98 -0.53
C LEU A 69 -6.69 -3.11 -2.06
N THR A 70 -7.76 -3.67 -2.63
CA THR A 70 -7.82 -3.94 -4.08
C THR A 70 -9.21 -3.64 -4.63
N ILE A 71 -9.24 -3.25 -5.89
CA ILE A 71 -10.46 -3.11 -6.67
C ILE A 71 -10.27 -3.80 -8.01
N LYS A 72 -11.16 -4.74 -8.35
CA LYS A 72 -11.08 -5.54 -9.58
C LYS A 72 -12.40 -5.48 -10.33
N ILE A 73 -12.33 -5.38 -11.66
CA ILE A 73 -13.52 -5.56 -12.49
C ILE A 73 -13.99 -7.02 -12.43
N THR A 74 -15.29 -7.23 -12.22
CA THR A 74 -15.90 -8.58 -12.29
C THR A 74 -16.28 -8.96 -13.73
N GLU A 75 -16.51 -10.25 -13.98
CA GLU A 75 -16.92 -10.79 -15.29
C GLU A 75 -18.21 -10.15 -15.84
N ASP A 76 -19.12 -9.77 -14.92
CA ASP A 76 -20.26 -8.92 -15.22
C ASP A 76 -19.79 -7.47 -15.40
N ARG A 77 -19.53 -7.10 -16.65
CA ARG A 77 -19.02 -5.78 -17.06
C ARG A 77 -19.88 -4.68 -16.43
N GLY A 78 -19.28 -3.90 -15.54
CA GLY A 78 -19.93 -2.79 -14.83
C GLY A 78 -19.97 -2.94 -13.32
N ASN A 79 -19.74 -4.15 -12.81
CA ASN A 79 -19.57 -4.41 -11.38
C ASN A 79 -18.08 -4.51 -11.02
N TRP A 80 -17.75 -4.02 -9.83
CA TRP A 80 -16.43 -4.03 -9.24
C TRP A 80 -16.46 -4.82 -7.94
N ALA A 81 -15.48 -5.70 -7.75
CA ALA A 81 -15.17 -6.33 -6.47
C ALA A 81 -14.13 -5.47 -5.74
N ILE A 82 -14.40 -5.16 -4.48
CA ILE A 82 -13.57 -4.29 -3.65
C ILE A 82 -13.21 -5.07 -2.40
N ASP A 83 -11.92 -5.33 -2.23
CA ASP A 83 -11.37 -5.92 -1.03
C ASP A 83 -10.95 -4.79 -0.08
N LEU A 84 -11.53 -4.79 1.11
CA LEU A 84 -11.22 -3.83 2.16
C LEU A 84 -10.15 -4.38 3.10
N ARG A 85 -9.40 -3.49 3.73
CA ARG A 85 -8.32 -3.84 4.67
C ARG A 85 -8.80 -4.54 5.94
N ASN A 86 -10.08 -4.39 6.29
CA ASN A 86 -10.69 -5.11 7.41
C ASN A 86 -11.05 -6.56 7.07
N GLY A 87 -10.80 -7.01 5.83
CA GLY A 87 -11.11 -8.37 5.36
C GLY A 87 -12.46 -8.50 4.67
N ASP A 88 -13.27 -7.43 4.63
CA ASP A 88 -14.56 -7.46 3.94
C ASP A 88 -14.37 -7.39 2.42
N MET A 89 -15.22 -8.12 1.69
CA MET A 89 -15.33 -8.03 0.23
C MET A 89 -16.69 -7.43 -0.14
N MET A 90 -16.67 -6.37 -0.94
CA MET A 90 -17.87 -5.71 -1.44
C MET A 90 -17.97 -5.83 -2.96
N LYS A 91 -19.19 -5.91 -3.48
CA LYS A 91 -19.47 -5.86 -4.92
C LYS A 91 -20.45 -4.76 -5.24
N GLY A 92 -20.18 -3.98 -6.28
CA GLY A 92 -21.10 -2.93 -6.73
C GLY A 92 -20.62 -2.19 -7.95
N ALA A 93 -21.51 -1.38 -8.51
CA ALA A 93 -21.17 -0.47 -9.59
C ALA A 93 -20.40 0.72 -9.03
N MET A 94 -19.27 1.05 -9.62
CA MET A 94 -18.47 2.19 -9.19
C MET A 94 -18.74 3.38 -10.10
N ALA A 95 -19.15 4.49 -9.51
CA ALA A 95 -19.26 5.76 -10.21
C ALA A 95 -17.96 6.52 -9.95
N ILE A 96 -16.94 6.24 -10.76
CA ILE A 96 -15.67 6.95 -10.67
C ILE A 96 -15.67 8.07 -11.68
N GLU A 97 -15.30 9.27 -11.26
CA GLU A 97 -14.85 10.33 -12.17
C GLU A 97 -13.43 10.00 -12.68
N PRO A 98 -12.93 10.65 -13.74
CA PRO A 98 -11.54 10.49 -14.15
C PRO A 98 -10.57 10.67 -12.98
N ILE A 99 -9.71 9.68 -12.76
CA ILE A 99 -8.80 9.67 -11.62
C ILE A 99 -7.54 10.43 -12.01
N ASN A 100 -7.25 11.53 -11.32
CA ASN A 100 -5.98 12.22 -11.46
C ASN A 100 -4.93 11.60 -10.54
N LEU A 101 -3.78 11.26 -11.11
CA LEU A 101 -2.63 10.70 -10.45
C LEU A 101 -1.43 11.64 -10.60
N LYS A 102 -0.80 11.98 -9.48
CA LYS A 102 0.53 12.60 -9.47
C LYS A 102 1.57 11.48 -9.55
N THR A 103 2.18 11.34 -10.71
CA THR A 103 3.24 10.35 -10.97
C THR A 103 4.62 11.01 -10.93
N SER A 104 5.70 10.23 -10.96
CA SER A 104 7.07 10.74 -11.01
C SER A 104 7.40 11.53 -12.28
N PHE A 105 6.60 11.38 -13.34
CA PHE A 105 6.78 12.04 -14.63
C PHE A 105 5.68 13.08 -14.92
N GLY A 106 4.81 13.39 -13.95
CA GLY A 106 3.79 14.44 -14.06
C GLY A 106 2.39 13.99 -13.65
N MET A 107 1.39 14.83 -13.92
CA MET A 107 -0.01 14.49 -13.69
C MET A 107 -0.55 13.63 -14.84
N VAL A 108 -1.19 12.52 -14.49
CA VAL A 108 -1.83 11.61 -15.42
C VAL A 108 -3.31 11.49 -15.06
N MET A 109 -4.18 11.64 -16.05
CA MET A 109 -5.62 11.43 -15.88
C MET A 109 -5.96 10.04 -16.42
N ILE A 110 -6.62 9.22 -15.60
CA ILE A 110 -7.02 7.86 -15.95
C ILE A 110 -8.54 7.81 -16.08
N CYS A 111 -9.01 7.36 -17.25
CA CYS A 111 -10.41 7.11 -17.48
C CYS A 111 -10.85 5.80 -16.81
N PRO A 112 -11.97 5.78 -16.06
CA PRO A 112 -12.43 4.58 -15.35
C PRO A 112 -12.69 3.37 -16.25
N HIS A 113 -13.05 3.61 -17.51
CA HIS A 113 -13.34 2.56 -18.49
C HIS A 113 -12.08 1.79 -18.92
N ASP A 114 -10.90 2.38 -18.76
CA ASP A 114 -9.62 1.77 -19.14
C ASP A 114 -9.01 0.98 -17.98
N ILE A 115 -9.61 1.01 -16.79
CA ILE A 115 -9.09 0.39 -15.58
C ILE A 115 -9.47 -1.10 -15.53
N LYS A 116 -8.49 -1.96 -15.30
CA LYS A 116 -8.69 -3.39 -15.06
C LYS A 116 -8.67 -3.72 -13.57
N GLU A 117 -7.66 -3.21 -12.87
CA GLU A 117 -7.43 -3.46 -11.45
C GLU A 117 -6.75 -2.23 -10.84
N MET A 118 -7.14 -1.90 -9.61
CA MET A 118 -6.48 -0.88 -8.79
C MET A 118 -6.05 -1.48 -7.46
N ARG A 119 -4.83 -1.17 -7.03
CA ARG A 119 -4.27 -1.56 -5.74
C ARG A 119 -3.90 -0.30 -4.98
N VAL A 120 -4.40 -0.17 -3.76
CA VAL A 120 -4.06 0.95 -2.88
C VAL A 120 -2.95 0.53 -1.93
N SER A 121 -1.86 1.28 -1.92
CA SER A 121 -0.71 1.07 -1.05
C SER A 121 -0.50 2.29 -0.14
N MET A 122 -0.04 2.08 1.09
CA MET A 122 0.36 3.17 1.99
C MET A 122 1.89 3.19 2.08
N PRO A 123 2.58 4.26 1.65
CA PRO A 123 3.99 4.43 1.94
C PRO A 123 4.15 4.60 3.46
N GLY A 124 5.13 3.91 4.02
CA GLY A 124 5.34 3.86 5.47
C GLY A 124 4.57 2.75 6.20
N SER A 125 3.56 2.12 5.55
CA SER A 125 3.19 0.76 5.92
C SER A 125 4.33 -0.14 5.45
N GLN A 126 5.20 -0.59 6.35
CA GLN A 126 6.25 -1.58 6.10
C GLN A 126 5.71 -2.95 5.64
N LEU A 127 4.43 -3.04 5.29
CA LEU A 127 3.84 -4.16 4.61
C LEU A 127 3.48 -3.69 3.20
N MET A 128 4.45 -3.76 2.28
CA MET A 128 4.17 -3.98 0.87
C MET A 128 3.40 -5.29 0.75
N GLU A 129 2.10 -5.25 1.01
CA GLU A 129 1.21 -6.32 0.66
C GLU A 129 0.60 -5.97 -0.69
N VAL A 130 1.37 -6.27 -1.76
CA VAL A 130 0.76 -6.77 -3.00
C VAL A 130 -0.31 -7.77 -2.56
N PRO A 131 -1.53 -7.79 -3.09
CA PRO A 131 -2.53 -8.75 -2.65
C PRO A 131 -1.95 -10.17 -2.75
N ARG A 132 -1.42 -10.70 -1.64
CA ARG A 132 -0.86 -12.04 -1.52
C ARG A 132 -1.95 -13.09 -1.40
N ALA A 133 -3.21 -12.66 -1.51
CA ALA A 133 -4.37 -13.53 -1.61
C ALA A 133 -4.17 -14.46 -2.82
N GLY A 134 -3.73 -15.69 -2.53
CA GLY A 134 -3.37 -16.71 -3.51
C GLY A 134 -1.88 -16.82 -3.89
N LEU A 135 -1.01 -15.86 -3.52
CA LEU A 135 0.43 -15.96 -3.80
C LEU A 135 1.07 -16.98 -2.85
N VAL A 136 1.39 -18.17 -3.36
CA VAL A 136 2.03 -19.24 -2.58
C VAL A 136 3.55 -19.09 -2.55
N LEU A 137 4.16 -18.65 -3.65
CA LEU A 137 5.62 -18.62 -3.80
C LEU A 137 6.05 -17.46 -4.70
N HIS A 138 7.13 -16.78 -4.33
CA HIS A 138 7.76 -15.79 -5.21
C HIS A 138 9.28 -15.79 -5.03
N TYR A 139 9.99 -16.18 -6.09
CA TYR A 139 11.44 -16.12 -6.18
C TYR A 139 11.85 -15.09 -7.22
N SER A 140 12.63 -14.09 -6.83
CA SER A 140 12.97 -12.98 -7.72
C SER A 140 14.22 -13.25 -8.57
N PHE A 141 15.17 -14.04 -8.07
CA PHE A 141 16.45 -14.39 -8.72
C PHE A 141 17.35 -13.19 -9.07
N ASP A 142 17.03 -11.99 -8.58
CA ASP A 142 17.71 -10.75 -8.95
C ASP A 142 19.19 -10.69 -8.51
N LYS A 143 19.58 -11.52 -7.55
CA LYS A 143 20.93 -11.60 -6.98
C LYS A 143 21.37 -13.03 -6.74
N ASN A 144 22.68 -13.23 -6.72
CA ASN A 144 23.28 -14.51 -6.34
C ASN A 144 23.30 -14.67 -4.81
N ASP A 145 22.33 -15.41 -4.28
CA ASP A 145 22.31 -15.82 -2.87
C ASP A 145 22.95 -17.21 -2.65
N GLY A 146 23.80 -17.64 -3.59
CA GLY A 146 24.47 -18.94 -3.57
C GLY A 146 23.47 -20.08 -3.83
N ALA A 147 23.45 -21.05 -2.92
CA ALA A 147 22.54 -22.19 -2.99
C ALA A 147 21.15 -21.91 -2.39
N LYS A 148 20.90 -20.72 -1.82
CA LYS A 148 19.61 -20.36 -1.23
C LYS A 148 18.82 -19.47 -2.20
N VAL A 149 17.52 -19.69 -2.29
CA VAL A 149 16.56 -18.79 -2.94
C VAL A 149 15.54 -18.34 -1.90
N SER A 150 15.49 -17.03 -1.65
CA SER A 150 14.58 -16.49 -0.63
C SER A 150 13.16 -16.35 -1.18
N ASP A 151 12.17 -16.83 -0.43
CA ASP A 151 10.76 -16.62 -0.73
C ASP A 151 10.30 -15.24 -0.25
N VAL A 152 10.15 -14.32 -1.20
CA VAL A 152 9.68 -12.96 -0.92
C VAL A 152 8.15 -12.88 -0.85
N SER A 153 7.43 -14.00 -1.00
CA SER A 153 5.98 -14.04 -0.71
C SER A 153 5.71 -13.85 0.78
N GLY A 154 6.65 -14.19 1.66
CA GLY A 154 6.48 -14.13 3.11
C GLY A 154 5.78 -15.36 3.71
N ARG A 155 5.67 -16.46 2.95
CA ARG A 155 5.18 -17.75 3.46
C ARG A 155 6.29 -18.68 3.94
N GLY A 156 7.55 -18.26 3.79
CA GLY A 156 8.71 -18.97 4.31
C GLY A 156 9.08 -20.21 3.49
N HIS A 157 8.67 -20.25 2.23
CA HIS A 157 9.02 -21.34 1.31
C HIS A 157 10.37 -21.09 0.63
N ASP A 158 11.40 -20.79 1.43
CA ASP A 158 12.77 -20.62 0.93
C ASP A 158 13.24 -21.89 0.23
N GLY A 159 13.80 -21.74 -0.96
CA GLY A 159 14.27 -22.85 -1.79
C GLY A 159 15.78 -23.06 -1.68
N VAL A 160 16.22 -24.29 -1.98
CA VAL A 160 17.63 -24.65 -2.11
C VAL A 160 17.93 -25.09 -3.54
N VAL A 161 18.88 -24.42 -4.17
CA VAL A 161 19.36 -24.71 -5.52
C VAL A 161 20.28 -25.93 -5.50
N ARG A 162 20.05 -26.86 -6.41
CA ARG A 162 20.94 -27.98 -6.72
C ARG A 162 21.21 -28.03 -8.21
N GLY A 163 22.47 -28.12 -8.60
CA GLY A 163 22.92 -28.25 -9.99
C GLY A 163 22.84 -26.97 -10.83
N ALA A 164 21.78 -26.17 -10.68
CA ALA A 164 21.59 -24.96 -11.47
C ALA A 164 22.64 -23.88 -11.16
N THR A 165 23.05 -23.15 -12.21
CA THR A 165 24.08 -22.10 -12.11
C THR A 165 23.44 -20.72 -12.26
N TRP A 166 23.76 -19.80 -11.35
CA TRP A 166 23.30 -18.41 -11.44
C TRP A 166 24.16 -17.60 -12.41
N GLN A 167 23.55 -16.68 -13.17
CA GLN A 167 24.24 -15.76 -14.08
C GLN A 167 23.74 -14.32 -13.92
N GLU A 168 24.66 -13.37 -14.10
CA GLU A 168 24.32 -11.95 -14.25
C GLU A 168 23.71 -11.68 -15.62
N GLY A 169 22.77 -10.73 -15.70
CA GLY A 169 22.18 -10.26 -16.96
C GLY A 169 20.90 -10.97 -17.37
N GLY A 170 20.22 -11.65 -16.43
CA GLY A 170 18.88 -12.18 -16.66
C GLY A 170 17.86 -11.06 -16.93
N ARG A 171 16.65 -11.44 -17.37
CA ARG A 171 15.58 -10.48 -17.76
C ARG A 171 15.28 -9.43 -16.68
N ARG A 172 15.51 -9.76 -15.41
CA ARG A 172 15.55 -8.81 -14.28
C ARG A 172 16.80 -9.06 -13.44
N CYS A 173 17.90 -8.44 -13.82
CA CYS A 173 19.20 -8.49 -13.14
C CYS A 173 19.91 -9.87 -13.17
N GLY A 174 19.26 -10.95 -12.74
CA GLY A 174 19.84 -12.29 -12.64
C GLY A 174 18.89 -13.42 -13.09
N GLU A 175 19.46 -14.60 -13.34
CA GLU A 175 18.72 -15.82 -13.69
C GLU A 175 19.46 -17.09 -13.24
N TYR A 176 18.72 -18.18 -13.00
CA TYR A 176 19.30 -19.52 -12.87
C TYR A 176 19.14 -20.29 -14.17
N ARG A 177 20.24 -20.86 -14.66
CA ARG A 177 20.26 -21.74 -15.82
C ARG A 177 20.14 -23.19 -15.35
N PHE A 178 19.14 -23.87 -15.90
CA PHE A 178 18.86 -25.29 -15.67
C PHE A 178 19.27 -26.08 -16.92
N ASP A 179 20.07 -27.14 -16.75
CA ASP A 179 20.57 -28.00 -17.83
C ASP A 179 19.59 -29.13 -18.22
N GLY A 180 18.56 -29.36 -17.40
CA GLY A 180 17.53 -30.37 -17.60
C GLY A 180 17.92 -31.79 -17.20
N VAL A 181 19.07 -32.00 -16.54
CA VAL A 181 19.56 -33.32 -16.12
C VAL A 181 19.30 -33.56 -14.63
N ASN A 182 19.85 -32.71 -13.77
CA ASN A 182 19.79 -32.87 -12.30
C ASN A 182 19.56 -31.56 -11.54
N ASP A 183 19.08 -30.53 -12.24
CA ASP A 183 18.91 -29.20 -11.69
C ASP A 183 17.53 -29.01 -11.05
N CYS A 184 17.47 -28.53 -9.81
CA CYS A 184 16.22 -28.21 -9.13
C CYS A 184 16.36 -27.11 -8.08
N ILE A 185 15.21 -26.52 -7.72
CA ILE A 185 15.04 -25.73 -6.50
C ILE A 185 13.99 -26.45 -5.65
N SER A 186 14.37 -26.83 -4.42
CA SER A 186 13.52 -27.59 -3.50
C SER A 186 13.36 -26.89 -2.16
#